data_AF-F4J376-F1
#
_entry.id   AF-F4J376-F1
#
_cell.length_a   1.000
_cell.length_b   1.000
_cell.length_c   1.000
_cell.angle_alpha   90.00
_cell.angle_beta   90.00
_cell.angle_gamma   90.00
#
_symmetry.space_group_name_H-M   'P 1'
#
loop_
_entity.id
_entity.type
_entity.pdbx_description
1 polymer ?
#
loop_
_entity_poly.entity_id
_entity_poly.type
_entity_poly.pdbx_seq_one_letter_code
_entity_poly.pdbx_strand_id
1 'polypeptide(L)'
;MWLILSSGVCSISLLSKSTVTSPDYLIKDCAVKSNVLSFWRQCGRTTCLRIIAPDTKNTLTRHFCEGLVLLQWEEISLCCCSNWSTFRNEISHRQGLLRVCEFTLAEIEHFVDPGNKSHPKFSDVANFEFLMFPREEQMSGQSAKKLCLGEVVAKGTVNKETVGYFIARVYLFLVRLGTDKEQLRFRQHFANEMARYAADCLDAEFESSYGWIECVGIADRSAFDLRAHSVGKVALWLREISRT
;
A
#
# COMPACT_ATOMS: atom_id res chain seq x y z
N MET A 1 -0.66 11.18 9.43
CA MET A 1 -0.94 9.75 9.18
C MET A 1 -1.48 9.59 7.78
N TRP A 2 -1.19 8.46 7.15
CA TRP A 2 -1.38 8.21 5.72
C TRP A 2 -2.47 7.18 5.58
N LEU A 3 -3.20 7.27 4.50
CA LEU A 3 -3.82 6.10 3.93
C LEU A 3 -3.35 6.02 2.50
N ILE A 4 -2.56 4.99 2.16
CA ILE A 4 -2.33 4.63 0.77
C ILE A 4 -3.47 3.75 0.34
N LEU A 5 -4.07 4.07 -0.79
CA LEU A 5 -4.82 3.12 -1.62
C LEU A 5 -3.92 2.78 -2.80
N SER A 6 -3.43 1.54 -2.92
CA SER A 6 -2.53 1.14 -4.02
C SER A 6 -3.01 -0.16 -4.63
N SER A 7 -3.29 -0.19 -5.92
CA SER A 7 -3.64 -1.43 -6.63
C SER A 7 -2.41 -2.13 -7.18
N GLY A 8 -1.67 -2.92 -6.39
CA GLY A 8 -0.48 -3.58 -6.93
C GLY A 8 0.12 -4.67 -6.04
N VAL A 9 -0.19 -5.92 -6.38
CA VAL A 9 0.25 -7.20 -5.80
C VAL A 9 1.64 -7.13 -5.15
N CYS A 10 1.70 -7.38 -3.84
CA CYS A 10 2.93 -7.61 -3.11
C CYS A 10 3.05 -9.10 -2.71
N SER A 11 4.00 -9.84 -3.28
CA SER A 11 4.30 -11.21 -2.84
C SER A 11 5.75 -11.32 -2.36
N ILE A 12 5.95 -11.54 -1.06
CA ILE A 12 7.18 -12.07 -0.47
C ILE A 12 6.84 -13.47 0.06
N SER A 13 7.51 -14.50 -0.45
CA SER A 13 7.35 -15.87 0.03
C SER A 13 8.64 -16.39 0.67
N LEU A 14 8.49 -16.96 1.86
CA LEU A 14 9.51 -17.69 2.62
C LEU A 14 9.79 -19.04 1.94
N LEU A 15 10.87 -19.13 1.18
CA LEU A 15 11.37 -20.38 0.56
C LEU A 15 12.43 -21.10 1.40
N SER A 16 12.61 -20.79 2.68
CA SER A 16 13.76 -21.29 3.45
C SER A 16 13.55 -22.65 4.14
N LYS A 17 12.37 -23.27 4.05
CA LYS A 17 12.04 -24.49 4.84
C LYS A 17 11.54 -25.69 4.04
N SER A 18 11.33 -25.55 2.74
CA SER A 18 10.82 -26.59 1.87
C SER A 18 11.77 -26.81 0.70
N THR A 19 12.09 -28.07 0.39
CA THR A 19 12.86 -28.46 -0.80
C THR A 19 12.00 -28.18 -2.04
N VAL A 20 12.15 -26.98 -2.60
CA VAL A 20 11.46 -26.61 -3.84
C VAL A 20 12.35 -26.96 -5.02
N THR A 21 11.82 -27.79 -5.92
CA THR A 21 12.44 -28.12 -7.20
C THR A 21 11.99 -27.13 -8.25
N SER A 22 12.89 -26.71 -9.15
CA SER A 22 12.48 -25.88 -10.28
C SER A 22 11.41 -26.63 -11.10
N PRO A 23 10.27 -26.00 -11.44
CA PRO A 23 9.20 -26.68 -12.17
C PRO A 23 9.63 -27.17 -13.56
N ASP A 24 10.59 -26.49 -14.20
CA ASP A 24 10.98 -26.77 -15.60
C ASP A 24 12.20 -27.69 -15.72
N TYR A 25 13.12 -27.69 -14.75
CA TYR A 25 14.43 -28.36 -14.88
C TYR A 25 14.79 -29.34 -13.75
N LEU A 26 13.88 -29.57 -12.78
CA LEU A 26 14.11 -30.41 -11.59
C LEU A 26 15.41 -30.11 -10.83
N ILE A 27 15.96 -28.90 -10.97
CA ILE A 27 17.14 -28.46 -10.21
C ILE A 27 16.69 -28.26 -8.76
N LYS A 28 17.39 -28.94 -7.84
CA LYS A 28 17.23 -28.80 -6.40
C LYS A 28 18.16 -27.69 -5.88
N ASP A 29 17.71 -27.01 -4.83
CA ASP A 29 18.58 -26.20 -3.96
C ASP A 29 19.30 -25.01 -4.63
N CYS A 30 18.59 -24.24 -5.45
CA CYS A 30 19.06 -22.88 -5.78
C CYS A 30 18.89 -21.95 -4.56
N ALA A 31 19.97 -21.29 -4.15
CA ALA A 31 19.92 -20.28 -3.10
C ALA A 31 18.95 -19.14 -3.49
N VAL A 32 18.00 -18.84 -2.61
CA VAL A 32 17.07 -17.72 -2.78
C VAL A 32 17.85 -16.41 -2.65
N LYS A 33 17.85 -15.61 -3.72
CA LYS A 33 18.45 -14.27 -3.73
C LYS A 33 17.36 -13.21 -3.85
N SER A 34 17.51 -12.09 -3.15
CA SER A 34 16.69 -10.91 -3.38
C SER A 34 17.13 -10.24 -4.67
N ASN A 35 16.16 -9.86 -5.51
CA ASN A 35 16.38 -9.09 -6.72
C ASN A 35 15.73 -7.71 -6.58
N VAL A 36 16.35 -6.69 -7.14
CA VAL A 36 15.79 -5.33 -7.19
C VAL A 36 14.73 -5.27 -8.29
N LEU A 37 13.47 -5.02 -7.92
CA LEU A 37 12.33 -4.92 -8.85
C LEU A 37 12.12 -3.51 -9.41
N SER A 38 13.09 -2.61 -9.25
CA SER A 38 13.06 -1.28 -9.83
C SER A 38 13.76 -1.28 -11.19
N PHE A 39 13.15 -0.63 -12.19
CA PHE A 39 13.83 -0.35 -13.45
C PHE A 39 14.82 0.80 -13.27
N TRP A 40 15.99 0.66 -13.89
CA TRP A 40 17.02 1.69 -13.93
C TRP A 40 17.11 2.26 -15.34
N ARG A 41 17.20 3.59 -15.43
CA ARG A 41 17.41 4.31 -16.67
C ARG A 41 18.62 5.21 -16.53
N GLN A 42 19.52 5.16 -17.51
CA GLN A 42 20.60 6.15 -17.61
C GLN A 42 20.03 7.46 -18.14
N CYS A 43 20.32 8.56 -17.46
CA CYS A 43 19.88 9.90 -17.84
C CYS A 43 21.04 10.72 -18.40
N GLY A 44 20.94 11.11 -19.66
CA GLY A 44 21.95 11.92 -20.35
C GLY A 44 23.20 11.11 -20.76
N ARG A 45 24.27 11.83 -21.14
CA ARG A 45 25.56 11.22 -21.53
C ARG A 45 26.43 10.83 -20.33
N THR A 46 26.00 11.12 -19.11
CA THR A 46 26.73 10.82 -17.87
C THR A 46 26.38 9.43 -17.36
N THR A 47 27.17 8.88 -16.45
CA THR A 47 26.89 7.63 -15.71
C THR A 47 25.76 7.76 -14.67
N CYS A 48 24.93 8.80 -14.79
CA CYS A 48 23.81 9.05 -13.87
C CYS A 48 22.69 8.04 -14.15
N LEU A 49 22.50 7.10 -13.22
CA LEU A 49 21.37 6.17 -13.22
C LEU A 49 20.26 6.74 -12.34
N ARG A 50 19.03 6.74 -12.87
CA ARG A 50 17.82 7.05 -12.12
C ARG A 50 16.91 5.83 -12.08
N ILE A 51 16.20 5.68 -10.98
CA ILE A 51 15.16 4.67 -10.83
C ILE A 51 13.88 5.19 -11.50
N ILE A 52 13.24 4.36 -12.31
CA ILE A 52 11.86 4.60 -12.75
C ILE A 52 10.95 4.28 -11.57
N ALA A 53 10.06 5.21 -11.22
CA ALA A 53 9.28 5.14 -10.00
C ALA A 53 8.40 3.87 -9.96
N PRO A 54 8.53 3.03 -8.92
CA PRO A 54 7.70 1.83 -8.76
C PRO A 54 6.32 2.11 -8.14
N ASP A 55 6.11 3.36 -7.70
CA ASP A 55 4.89 3.91 -7.11
C ASP A 55 4.82 5.44 -7.36
N THR A 56 3.70 6.06 -7.01
CA THR A 56 3.47 7.52 -7.15
C THR A 56 3.58 8.28 -5.82
N LYS A 57 3.59 7.54 -4.70
CA LYS A 57 3.68 8.00 -3.30
C LYS A 57 4.78 9.01 -3.03
N ASN A 58 5.98 8.74 -3.53
CA ASN A 58 7.15 9.62 -3.33
C ASN A 58 6.93 11.00 -3.97
N THR A 59 6.26 11.03 -5.13
CA THR A 59 5.91 12.26 -5.84
C THR A 59 4.83 13.03 -5.08
N LEU A 60 3.77 12.35 -4.64
CA LEU A 60 2.71 12.94 -3.83
C LEU A 60 3.25 13.53 -2.52
N THR A 61 4.10 12.79 -1.81
CA THR A 61 4.73 13.24 -0.56
C THR A 61 5.63 14.46 -0.79
N ARG A 62 6.38 14.48 -1.90
CA ARG A 62 7.21 15.63 -2.25
C ARG A 62 6.37 16.88 -2.50
N HIS A 63 5.29 16.77 -3.27
CA HIS A 63 4.38 17.88 -3.55
C HIS A 63 3.65 18.35 -2.29
N PHE A 64 3.28 17.44 -1.40
CA PHE A 64 2.74 17.79 -0.10
C PHE A 64 3.72 18.65 0.71
N CYS A 65 4.99 18.23 0.82
CA CYS A 65 6.03 19.02 1.50
C CYS A 65 6.25 20.41 0.87
N GLU A 66 6.06 20.55 -0.45
CA GLU A 66 6.19 21.83 -1.15
C GLU A 66 4.93 22.71 -0.97
N GLY A 67 3.74 22.11 -1.07
CA GLY A 67 2.45 22.79 -0.83
C GLY A 67 2.25 23.20 0.63
N LEU A 68 2.79 22.42 1.58
CA LEU A 68 2.80 22.73 3.01
C LEU A 68 3.39 24.11 3.29
N VAL A 69 4.48 24.43 2.60
CA VAL A 69 5.21 25.71 2.75
C VAL A 69 4.40 26.88 2.18
N LEU A 70 3.54 26.62 1.20
CA LEU A 70 2.77 27.65 0.50
C LEU A 70 1.40 27.94 1.15
N LEU A 71 0.76 26.95 1.78
CA LEU A 71 -0.65 27.01 2.16
C LEU A 71 -0.95 27.41 3.61
N GLN A 72 0.05 27.82 4.43
CA GLN A 72 -0.12 28.38 5.79
C GLN A 72 -1.28 27.73 6.62
N TRP A 73 -1.05 26.47 7.02
CA TRP A 73 -1.96 25.53 7.71
C TRP A 73 -2.89 26.08 8.80
N GLU A 74 -4.20 25.97 8.58
CA GLU A 74 -5.21 25.98 9.65
C GLU A 74 -6.05 24.69 9.73
N GLU A 75 -6.15 23.86 8.67
CA GLU A 75 -6.85 22.55 8.73
C GLU A 75 -5.97 21.42 8.18
N ILE A 76 -5.68 20.41 9.03
CA ILE A 76 -4.62 19.40 8.77
C ILE A 76 -5.11 18.20 7.91
N SER A 77 -6.34 18.23 7.39
CA SER A 77 -6.86 17.15 6.54
C SER A 77 -6.70 17.49 5.05
N LEU A 78 -5.67 16.94 4.41
CA LEU A 78 -5.46 17.08 2.97
C LEU A 78 -5.42 15.70 2.30
N CYS A 79 -6.03 15.61 1.13
CA CYS A 79 -6.04 14.41 0.31
C CYS A 79 -5.37 14.73 -1.03
N CYS A 80 -4.31 14.02 -1.38
CA CYS A 80 -3.67 14.12 -2.70
C CYS A 80 -3.88 12.82 -3.46
N CYS A 81 -4.30 12.92 -4.72
CA CYS A 81 -4.53 11.76 -5.58
C CYS A 81 -3.64 11.85 -6.81
N SER A 82 -3.13 10.72 -7.29
CA SER A 82 -2.48 10.69 -8.60
C SER A 82 -2.74 9.39 -9.35
N ASN A 83 -2.87 9.52 -10.68
CA ASN A 83 -3.05 8.42 -11.60
C ASN A 83 -1.87 8.44 -12.58
N TRP A 84 -0.92 7.51 -12.42
CA TRP A 84 0.26 7.44 -13.29
C TRP A 84 0.62 6.00 -13.65
N SER A 85 1.26 5.82 -14.80
CA SER A 85 1.96 4.58 -15.13
C SER A 85 3.12 4.37 -14.16
N THR A 86 3.19 3.18 -13.58
CA THR A 86 4.25 2.74 -12.68
C THR A 86 4.87 1.46 -13.21
N PHE A 87 6.14 1.25 -12.85
CA PHE A 87 6.93 0.19 -13.44
C PHE A 87 7.55 -0.68 -12.35
N ARG A 88 7.35 -2.00 -12.46
CA ARG A 88 8.01 -2.99 -11.61
C ARG A 88 8.71 -4.01 -12.50
N ASN A 89 10.01 -4.20 -12.32
CA ASN A 89 10.82 -5.14 -13.09
C ASN A 89 10.56 -6.56 -12.62
N GLU A 90 9.38 -7.07 -12.98
CA GLU A 90 8.89 -8.35 -12.52
C GLU A 90 9.71 -9.52 -13.11
N ILE A 91 10.13 -10.45 -12.25
CA ILE A 91 11.04 -11.54 -12.63
C ILE A 91 10.33 -12.50 -13.60
N SER A 92 9.04 -12.76 -13.36
CA SER A 92 8.25 -13.66 -14.19
C SER A 92 6.86 -13.08 -14.44
N HIS A 93 6.59 -12.76 -15.70
CA HIS A 93 5.25 -12.40 -16.17
C HIS A 93 4.39 -13.65 -16.18
N ARG A 94 3.55 -13.82 -15.17
CA ARG A 94 2.61 -14.94 -15.05
C ARG A 94 1.23 -14.36 -14.70
N GLN A 95 0.17 -15.10 -15.02
CA GLN A 95 -1.22 -14.72 -14.70
C GLN A 95 -1.75 -13.47 -15.45
N GLY A 96 -1.25 -13.22 -16.66
CA GLY A 96 -1.78 -12.16 -17.54
C GLY A 96 -1.63 -10.77 -16.94
N LEU A 97 -2.74 -10.06 -16.77
CA LEU A 97 -2.77 -8.68 -16.26
C LEU A 97 -2.42 -8.54 -14.77
N LEU A 98 -2.38 -9.65 -14.03
CA LEU A 98 -2.15 -9.63 -12.59
C LEU A 98 -0.69 -9.36 -12.22
N ARG A 99 0.24 -9.62 -13.15
CA ARG A 99 1.68 -9.47 -12.92
C ARG A 99 2.37 -8.93 -14.17
N VAL A 100 2.28 -7.61 -14.33
CA VAL A 100 2.79 -6.86 -15.49
C VAL A 100 3.93 -5.93 -15.09
N CYS A 101 4.83 -5.63 -16.03
CA CYS A 101 5.93 -4.69 -15.78
C CYS A 101 5.51 -3.23 -15.82
N GLU A 102 4.39 -2.91 -16.48
CA GLU A 102 3.81 -1.58 -16.56
C GLU A 102 2.32 -1.67 -16.22
N PHE A 103 1.87 -0.83 -15.29
CA PHE A 103 0.47 -0.73 -14.91
C PHE A 103 0.16 0.67 -14.39
N THR A 104 -1.10 1.07 -14.54
CA THR A 104 -1.58 2.33 -13.98
C THR A 104 -1.95 2.12 -12.52
N LEU A 105 -1.39 2.95 -11.65
CA LEU A 105 -1.79 3.04 -10.25
C LEU A 105 -2.62 4.29 -10.02
N ALA A 106 -3.71 4.12 -9.26
CA ALA A 106 -4.41 5.22 -8.63
C ALA A 106 -4.06 5.21 -7.15
N GLU A 107 -3.32 6.22 -6.70
CA GLU A 107 -2.93 6.34 -5.29
C GLU A 107 -3.56 7.57 -4.66
N ILE A 108 -4.08 7.37 -3.45
CA ILE A 108 -4.56 8.42 -2.57
C ILE A 108 -3.59 8.48 -1.40
N GLU A 109 -3.15 9.67 -1.02
CA GLU A 109 -2.43 9.95 0.22
C GLU A 109 -3.30 10.88 1.06
N HIS A 110 -3.91 10.31 2.10
CA HIS A 110 -4.76 11.06 3.03
C HIS A 110 -3.96 11.45 4.27
N PHE A 111 -3.65 12.73 4.42
CA PHE A 111 -2.91 13.29 5.55
C PHE A 111 -3.87 13.66 6.68
N VAL A 112 -3.65 13.08 7.86
CA VAL A 112 -4.37 13.42 9.10
C VAL A 112 -3.44 13.78 10.24
N ASP A 113 -3.95 14.57 11.18
CA ASP A 113 -3.28 14.89 12.44
C ASP A 113 -2.94 13.59 13.21
N PRO A 114 -1.67 13.36 13.60
CA PRO A 114 -1.31 12.21 14.41
C PRO A 114 -2.01 12.16 15.78
N GLY A 115 -2.39 13.31 16.34
CA GLY A 115 -3.13 13.42 17.61
C GLY A 115 -4.63 13.15 17.47
N ASN A 116 -5.20 13.41 16.29
CA ASN A 116 -6.61 13.17 16.01
C ASN A 116 -6.80 12.42 14.68
N LYS A 117 -6.99 11.10 14.78
CA LYS A 117 -7.18 10.18 13.64
C LYS A 117 -8.66 9.80 13.42
N SER A 118 -9.60 10.57 13.97
CA SER A 118 -11.04 10.42 13.70
C SER A 118 -11.36 10.83 12.27
N HIS A 119 -12.52 10.40 11.75
CA HIS A 119 -12.96 10.82 10.43
C HIS A 119 -14.39 11.39 10.49
N PRO A 120 -14.64 12.63 10.02
CA PRO A 120 -15.92 13.31 10.23
C PRO A 120 -17.12 12.58 9.61
N LYS A 121 -16.88 11.75 8.60
CA LYS A 121 -17.91 10.94 7.90
C LYS A 121 -17.89 9.46 8.30
N PHE A 122 -17.24 9.10 9.39
CA PHE A 122 -17.20 7.70 9.85
C PHE A 122 -18.59 7.20 10.29
N SER A 123 -19.39 8.09 10.89
CA SER A 123 -20.79 7.80 11.27
C SER A 123 -21.62 7.25 10.11
N ASP A 124 -21.37 7.72 8.89
CA ASP A 124 -22.13 7.34 7.69
C ASP A 124 -21.88 5.88 7.28
N VAL A 125 -20.78 5.30 7.74
CA VAL A 125 -20.33 3.95 7.38
C VAL A 125 -20.13 3.06 8.60
N ALA A 126 -20.43 3.51 9.81
CA ALA A 126 -20.21 2.73 11.03
C ALA A 126 -20.98 1.39 11.02
N ASN A 127 -22.20 1.37 10.47
CA ASN A 127 -23.03 0.16 10.37
C ASN A 127 -22.73 -0.68 9.11
N PHE A 128 -21.66 -0.37 8.39
CA PHE A 128 -21.31 -1.07 7.15
C PHE A 128 -20.73 -2.45 7.45
N GLU A 129 -21.31 -3.49 6.86
CA GLU A 129 -20.81 -4.87 6.98
C GLU A 129 -19.98 -5.28 5.77
N PHE A 130 -18.86 -5.96 6.02
CA PHE A 130 -17.98 -6.49 4.98
C PHE A 130 -17.32 -7.79 5.41
N LEU A 131 -16.84 -8.55 4.43
CA LEU A 131 -16.07 -9.75 4.69
C LEU A 131 -14.64 -9.36 5.07
N MET A 132 -14.28 -9.53 6.34
CA MET A 132 -12.96 -9.23 6.87
C MET A 132 -12.22 -10.52 7.19
N PHE A 133 -10.91 -10.54 6.95
CA PHE A 133 -10.02 -11.62 7.35
C PHE A 133 -8.94 -11.09 8.31
N PRO A 134 -9.26 -10.95 9.61
CA PRO A 134 -8.31 -10.41 10.58
C PRO A 134 -7.12 -11.35 10.80
N ARG A 135 -6.03 -10.82 11.36
CA ARG A 135 -4.81 -11.60 11.63
C ARG A 135 -5.05 -12.82 12.52
N GLU A 136 -5.90 -12.70 13.53
CA GLU A 136 -6.17 -13.77 14.51
C GLU A 136 -6.86 -14.97 13.85
N GLU A 137 -7.86 -14.72 13.00
CA GLU A 137 -8.52 -15.73 12.18
C GLU A 137 -7.55 -16.39 11.20
N GLN A 138 -6.66 -15.62 10.57
CA GLN A 138 -5.64 -16.17 9.67
C GLN A 138 -4.68 -17.10 10.40
N MET A 139 -4.19 -16.71 11.58
CA MET A 139 -3.27 -17.54 12.39
C MET A 139 -3.94 -18.81 12.93
N SER A 140 -5.23 -18.74 13.24
CA SER A 140 -6.00 -19.90 13.74
C SER A 140 -6.52 -20.82 12.64
N GLY A 141 -6.28 -20.49 11.37
CA GLY A 141 -6.76 -21.26 10.22
C GLY A 141 -8.28 -21.15 9.99
N GLN A 142 -8.92 -20.14 10.57
CA GLN A 142 -10.33 -19.84 10.33
C GLN A 142 -10.53 -19.12 8.99
N SER A 143 -11.77 -19.11 8.50
CA SER A 143 -12.14 -18.32 7.33
C SER A 143 -12.44 -16.86 7.68
N ALA A 144 -12.47 -16.01 6.65
CA ALA A 144 -12.94 -14.64 6.77
C ALA A 144 -14.39 -14.58 7.29
N LYS A 145 -14.74 -13.54 8.05
CA LYS A 145 -16.05 -13.35 8.68
C LYS A 145 -16.68 -12.03 8.24
N LYS A 146 -18.00 -12.01 8.10
CA LYS A 146 -18.74 -10.75 7.93
C LYS A 146 -18.74 -10.02 9.27
N LEU A 147 -18.20 -8.81 9.29
CA LEU A 147 -18.08 -7.99 10.50
C LEU A 147 -18.60 -6.57 10.23
N CYS A 148 -19.16 -5.95 11.26
CA CYS A 148 -19.60 -4.56 11.23
C CYS A 148 -18.40 -3.62 11.45
N LEU A 149 -18.26 -2.59 10.59
CA LEU A 149 -17.12 -1.68 10.59
C LEU A 149 -16.94 -0.94 11.92
N GLY A 150 -18.03 -0.47 12.52
CA GLY A 150 -18.03 0.19 13.81
C GLY A 150 -17.51 -0.70 14.93
N GLU A 151 -17.89 -1.99 14.92
CA GLU A 151 -17.46 -2.97 15.91
C GLU A 151 -15.98 -3.30 15.77
N VAL A 152 -15.46 -3.48 14.55
CA VAL A 152 -14.03 -3.77 14.33
C VAL A 152 -13.12 -2.59 14.64
N VAL A 153 -13.61 -1.35 14.46
CA VAL A 153 -12.89 -0.15 14.89
C VAL A 153 -12.94 -0.01 16.41
N ALA A 154 -14.10 -0.23 17.04
CA ALA A 154 -14.25 -0.18 18.50
C ALA A 154 -13.41 -1.26 19.22
N LYS A 155 -13.31 -2.47 18.64
CA LYS A 155 -12.44 -3.55 19.14
C LYS A 155 -10.95 -3.25 18.94
N GLY A 156 -10.60 -2.28 18.09
CA GLY A 156 -9.22 -1.95 17.73
C GLY A 156 -8.59 -2.91 16.73
N THR A 157 -9.38 -3.78 16.09
CA THR A 157 -8.90 -4.64 15.00
C THR A 157 -8.50 -3.82 13.77
N VAL A 158 -9.29 -2.79 13.46
CA VAL A 158 -8.92 -1.69 12.56
C VAL A 158 -8.52 -0.50 13.42
N ASN A 159 -7.30 0.00 13.26
CA ASN A 159 -6.68 0.92 14.23
C ASN A 159 -7.51 2.20 14.50
N LYS A 160 -8.11 2.81 13.47
CA LYS A 160 -8.80 4.12 13.56
C LYS A 160 -9.95 4.28 12.58
N GLU A 161 -10.86 5.20 12.90
CA GLU A 161 -11.99 5.60 12.07
C GLU A 161 -11.59 6.05 10.67
N THR A 162 -10.47 6.75 10.51
CA THR A 162 -9.96 7.14 9.17
C THR A 162 -9.76 5.91 8.29
N VAL A 163 -9.04 4.90 8.77
CA VAL A 163 -8.83 3.65 8.01
C VAL A 163 -10.17 2.97 7.74
N GLY A 164 -11.03 2.90 8.75
CA GLY A 164 -12.37 2.33 8.61
C GLY A 164 -13.20 3.01 7.52
N TYR A 165 -13.24 4.34 7.51
CA TYR A 165 -13.96 5.12 6.50
C TYR A 165 -13.53 4.74 5.09
N PHE A 166 -12.23 4.68 4.84
CA PHE A 166 -11.73 4.33 3.53
C PHE A 166 -11.91 2.86 3.16
N ILE A 167 -11.90 1.92 4.11
CA ILE A 167 -12.31 0.53 3.85
C ILE A 167 -13.73 0.51 3.24
N ALA A 168 -14.68 1.19 3.88
CA ALA A 168 -16.05 1.27 3.35
C ALA A 168 -16.11 1.96 1.98
N ARG A 169 -15.36 3.06 1.78
CA ARG A 169 -15.32 3.76 0.49
C ARG A 169 -14.74 2.91 -0.63
N VAL A 170 -13.66 2.17 -0.36
CA VAL A 170 -13.03 1.23 -1.30
C VAL A 170 -14.01 0.11 -1.64
N TYR A 171 -14.67 -0.48 -0.65
CA TYR A 171 -15.69 -1.51 -0.91
C TYR A 171 -16.80 -0.98 -1.81
N LEU A 172 -17.40 0.16 -1.45
CA LEU A 172 -18.48 0.76 -2.24
C LEU A 172 -18.03 1.11 -3.66
N PHE A 173 -16.77 1.52 -3.83
CA PHE A 173 -16.18 1.78 -5.14
C PHE A 173 -16.03 0.50 -5.96
N LEU A 174 -15.43 -0.56 -5.40
CA LEU A 174 -15.23 -1.84 -6.08
C LEU A 174 -16.56 -2.51 -6.47
N VAL A 175 -17.53 -2.51 -5.57
CA VAL A 175 -18.89 -3.02 -5.86
C VAL A 175 -19.55 -2.19 -6.97
N ARG A 176 -19.36 -0.87 -6.98
CA ARG A 176 -19.89 0.00 -8.05
C ARG A 176 -19.20 -0.25 -9.39
N LEU A 177 -17.95 -0.71 -9.41
CA LEU A 177 -17.26 -1.14 -10.63
C LEU A 177 -17.73 -2.51 -11.14
N GLY A 178 -18.51 -3.26 -10.35
CA GLY A 178 -19.09 -4.54 -10.73
C GLY A 178 -18.47 -5.76 -10.03
N THR A 179 -17.62 -5.57 -9.01
CA THR A 179 -17.12 -6.68 -8.20
C THR A 179 -18.25 -7.32 -7.40
N ASP A 180 -18.32 -8.66 -7.43
CA ASP A 180 -19.25 -9.43 -6.61
C ASP A 180 -18.90 -9.27 -5.12
N LYS A 181 -19.92 -8.96 -4.30
CA LYS A 181 -19.79 -8.73 -2.87
C LYS A 181 -19.32 -9.97 -2.12
N GLU A 182 -19.67 -11.16 -2.61
CA GLU A 182 -19.29 -12.43 -1.97
C GLU A 182 -17.83 -12.82 -2.26
N GLN A 183 -17.32 -12.34 -3.40
CA GLN A 183 -15.95 -12.58 -3.85
C GLN A 183 -15.01 -11.43 -3.45
N LEU A 184 -15.42 -10.52 -2.58
CA LEU A 184 -14.61 -9.40 -2.11
C LEU A 184 -14.39 -9.50 -0.60
N ARG A 185 -13.14 -9.56 -0.18
CA ARG A 185 -12.75 -9.55 1.24
C ARG A 185 -11.67 -8.54 1.53
N PHE A 186 -11.51 -8.17 2.81
CA PHE A 186 -10.41 -7.36 3.29
C PHE A 186 -9.52 -8.17 4.23
N ARG A 187 -8.29 -8.46 3.80
CA ARG A 187 -7.31 -9.24 4.56
C ARG A 187 -6.36 -8.32 5.29
N GLN A 188 -6.24 -8.48 6.61
CA GLN A 188 -5.26 -7.73 7.40
C GLN A 188 -3.87 -8.37 7.26
N HIS A 189 -2.82 -7.57 7.06
CA HIS A 189 -1.45 -8.07 6.99
C HIS A 189 -0.98 -8.64 8.32
N PHE A 190 -0.22 -9.73 8.29
CA PHE A 190 0.49 -10.21 9.48
C PHE A 190 1.57 -9.24 9.93
N ALA A 191 1.96 -9.31 11.20
CA ALA A 191 2.97 -8.40 11.76
C ALA A 191 4.34 -8.47 11.06
N ASN A 192 4.69 -9.63 10.47
CA ASN A 192 5.90 -9.85 9.69
C ASN A 192 5.77 -9.49 8.20
N GLU A 193 4.54 -9.28 7.70
CA GLU A 193 4.27 -8.83 6.32
C GLU A 193 4.22 -7.31 6.22
N MET A 194 3.90 -6.62 7.33
CA MET A 194 3.82 -5.17 7.37
C MET A 194 5.13 -4.53 6.91
N ALA A 195 5.03 -3.51 6.05
CA ALA A 195 6.15 -2.64 5.76
C ALA A 195 6.70 -2.10 7.09
N ARG A 196 8.03 -1.96 7.21
CA ARG A 196 8.78 -1.67 8.44
C ARG A 196 8.28 -0.48 9.30
N TYR A 197 7.36 0.33 8.76
CA TYR A 197 6.82 1.55 9.36
C TYR A 197 5.29 1.69 9.28
N ALA A 198 4.59 0.66 8.79
CA ALA A 198 3.13 0.65 8.76
C ALA A 198 2.58 0.25 10.14
N ALA A 199 1.63 1.01 10.66
CA ALA A 199 0.92 0.71 11.90
C ALA A 199 -0.18 -0.33 11.68
N ASP A 200 -0.81 -0.31 10.51
CA ASP A 200 -1.82 -1.27 10.10
C ASP A 200 -1.88 -1.30 8.56
N CYS A 201 -2.12 -2.49 7.99
CA CYS A 201 -2.28 -2.68 6.56
C CYS A 201 -3.42 -3.68 6.31
N LEU A 202 -4.32 -3.33 5.39
CA LEU A 202 -5.39 -4.20 4.92
C LEU A 202 -5.42 -4.22 3.40
N ASP A 203 -5.56 -5.39 2.81
CA ASP A 203 -5.71 -5.56 1.37
C ASP A 203 -7.17 -5.88 1.04
N ALA A 204 -7.77 -5.14 0.12
CA ALA A 204 -8.96 -5.59 -0.58
C ALA A 204 -8.55 -6.66 -1.60
N GLU A 205 -9.07 -7.87 -1.42
CA GLU A 205 -8.79 -9.02 -2.26
C GLU A 205 -10.07 -9.48 -2.96
N PHE A 206 -9.95 -9.80 -4.25
CA PHE A 206 -11.02 -10.47 -4.99
C PHE A 206 -10.70 -11.95 -5.17
N GLU A 207 -11.73 -12.79 -5.13
CA GLU A 207 -11.62 -14.19 -5.49
C GLU A 207 -11.58 -14.32 -7.03
N SER A 208 -10.59 -15.05 -7.53
CA SER A 208 -10.39 -15.30 -8.96
C SER A 208 -10.14 -16.77 -9.21
N SER A 209 -10.03 -17.17 -10.49
CA SER A 209 -9.61 -18.53 -10.85
C SER A 209 -8.21 -18.91 -10.36
N TYR A 210 -7.39 -17.93 -9.94
CA TYR A 210 -6.06 -18.14 -9.36
C TYR A 210 -6.05 -18.06 -7.82
N GLY A 211 -7.23 -17.97 -7.19
CA GLY A 211 -7.40 -17.72 -5.77
C GLY A 211 -7.59 -16.23 -5.46
N TRP A 212 -7.34 -15.86 -4.20
CA TRP A 212 -7.51 -14.49 -3.71
C TRP A 212 -6.35 -13.60 -4.16
N ILE A 213 -6.68 -12.46 -4.76
CA ILE A 213 -5.70 -11.52 -5.29
C ILE A 213 -5.96 -10.11 -4.77
N GLU A 214 -4.91 -9.46 -4.28
CA GLU A 214 -4.90 -8.05 -3.90
C GLU A 214 -5.25 -7.15 -5.09
N CYS A 215 -6.26 -6.31 -4.92
CA CYS A 215 -6.59 -5.22 -5.86
C CYS A 215 -6.43 -3.83 -5.27
N VAL A 216 -6.48 -3.65 -3.94
CA VAL A 216 -6.27 -2.36 -3.28
C VAL A 216 -5.63 -2.60 -1.91
N GLY A 217 -4.39 -2.16 -1.72
CA GLY A 217 -3.74 -2.08 -0.40
C GLY A 217 -4.12 -0.78 0.31
N ILE A 218 -4.53 -0.88 1.57
CA ILE A 218 -4.93 0.18 2.49
C ILE A 218 -3.92 0.23 3.65
N ALA A 219 -3.12 1.28 3.78
CA ALA A 219 -2.01 1.31 4.76
C ALA A 219 -1.94 2.58 5.63
N ASP A 220 -1.85 2.43 6.96
CA ASP A 220 -1.45 3.51 7.89
C ASP A 220 0.08 3.56 8.02
N ARG A 221 0.74 4.54 7.39
CA ARG A 221 2.21 4.71 7.45
C ARG A 221 2.72 5.72 8.48
N SER A 222 1.89 6.11 9.43
CA SER A 222 2.21 7.07 10.50
C SER A 222 2.77 8.43 10.00
N ALA A 223 4.04 8.75 10.18
CA ALA A 223 4.68 9.95 9.64
C ALA A 223 6.05 9.62 9.02
N PHE A 224 6.22 8.37 8.59
CA PHE A 224 7.50 7.88 8.13
C PHE A 224 7.99 8.60 6.87
N ASP A 225 7.15 8.70 5.84
CA ASP A 225 7.58 9.27 4.55
C ASP A 225 7.92 10.77 4.67
N LEU A 226 7.12 11.55 5.42
CA LEU A 226 7.42 12.95 5.73
C LEU A 226 8.78 13.10 6.43
N ARG A 227 9.07 12.25 7.44
CA ARG A 227 10.34 12.28 8.16
C ARG A 227 11.51 11.87 7.28
N ALA A 228 11.35 10.87 6.43
CA ALA A 228 12.39 10.44 5.50
C ALA A 228 12.70 11.55 4.47
N HIS A 229 11.67 12.21 3.94
CA HIS A 229 11.83 13.29 2.97
C HIS A 229 12.38 14.59 3.59
N SER A 230 12.01 14.92 4.83
CA SER A 230 12.52 16.13 5.51
C SER A 230 14.03 16.04 5.77
N VAL A 231 14.52 14.89 6.24
CA VAL A 231 15.96 14.67 6.48
C VAL A 231 16.77 14.76 5.17
N GLY A 232 16.24 14.22 4.07
CA GLY A 232 16.90 14.30 2.76
C GLY A 232 16.97 15.71 2.17
N LYS A 233 15.93 16.54 2.36
CA LYS A 233 15.88 17.93 1.86
C LYS A 233 16.77 18.88 2.67
N VAL A 234 16.88 18.70 3.99
CA VAL A 234 17.77 19.53 4.83
C VAL A 234 19.25 19.35 4.43
N ALA A 235 19.66 18.13 4.08
CA ALA A 235 21.03 17.86 3.62
C ALA A 235 21.35 18.50 2.24
N LEU A 236 20.37 18.63 1.35
CA LEU A 236 20.53 19.32 0.07
C LEU A 236 20.55 20.84 0.24
N TRP A 237 19.66 21.39 1.07
CA TRP A 237 19.63 22.84 1.35
C TRP A 237 20.92 23.33 2.03
N LEU A 238 21.47 22.57 2.99
CA LEU A 238 22.76 22.90 3.60
C LEU A 238 23.94 22.83 2.60
N ARG A 239 23.86 21.96 1.60
CA ARG A 239 24.87 21.87 0.53
C ARG A 239 24.79 23.03 -0.46
N GLU A 240 23.61 23.61 -0.65
CA GLU A 240 23.41 24.78 -1.52
C GLU A 240 23.83 26.07 -0.82
N ILE A 241 23.52 26.24 0.47
CA ILE A 241 24.00 27.39 1.27
C ILE A 241 25.52 27.38 1.46
N SER A 242 26.15 26.22 1.65
CA SER A 242 27.61 26.12 1.79
C SER A 242 28.38 26.33 0.48
N ARG A 243 27.68 26.49 -0.65
CA ARG A 243 28.26 26.80 -1.97
C ARG A 243 28.03 28.25 -2.41
N THR A 244 27.32 29.04 -1.60
CA THR A 244 27.15 30.51 -1.76
C THR A 244 27.93 31.23 -0.67
#